data_AF-A0A7S0A079-F1
#
_entry.id   AF-A0A7S0A079-F1
#
_cell.length_a   1.000
_cell.length_b   1.000
_cell.length_c   1.000
_cell.angle_alpha   90.00
_cell.angle_beta   90.00
_cell.angle_gamma   90.00
#
_symmetry.space_group_name_H-M   'P 1'
#
loop_
_entity.id
_entity.type
_entity.pdbx_description
1 polymer ?
#
loop_
_entity_poly.entity_id
_entity_poly.type
_entity_poly.pdbx_seq_one_letter_code
_entity_poly.pdbx_strand_id
1 'polypeptide(L)'
;APAPPASDDGDTETATEDADPGKARGLMHRSARGWRRLKRRCAKCCHLCCLVAQSYEERAQTPLQRCVHSTIFKSIISLCILVNAMSIGALSQEAVTAAITNKSPNRIWEDIEFALSIIFLVELVLRMLAEGRLFLIGDDWMWNVFDSALVLQFVIEEAMGPQRDAPTFSFTRVLRILRFARILRIIRLVRYFATARIMVFSILGSMVNLCWIGVMLAIVLYSFAIFFLQGIEQNWPSFDEATKADVENDYNTIIRAMLSLFMSVTGGDDWSNKMTPFLQDPFFGTFFVIFIFFMFFGVLNVVVGTFVETAAEVSRRDREHAIERETTRAQEYANDIREFFNQADKDRNQVLNWDEFQSHLNDNRMKAYMSSLDLDVSQASMLFHLLDVDDSGEVGVEEFIGGCMRLKGTARSIDVNVLLYECEKVMCQVVEFKDFVKEKFEAFEAFFGVWTDNTRTSGSTKVRKKRHDLDLWTGSDSPRESVQGPRPGQFLQNLVRAPLPWKKDMDGRRSGSIVSMKSMKN
;
A
#
# COMPACT_ATOMS: atom_id res chain seq x y z
N ALA A 1 21.25 75.26 21.41
CA ALA A 1 20.05 75.82 22.06
C ALA A 1 19.01 76.13 20.99
N PRO A 2 17.70 75.92 21.23
CA PRO A 2 17.05 75.13 22.30
C PRO A 2 16.15 73.99 21.76
N ALA A 3 15.57 73.20 22.67
CA ALA A 3 14.50 72.19 22.46
C ALA A 3 13.18 72.73 23.10
N PRO A 4 12.15 71.94 23.51
CA PRO A 4 11.71 70.55 23.24
C PRO A 4 10.35 70.62 22.45
N PRO A 5 9.20 69.95 22.73
CA PRO A 5 8.80 68.68 23.41
C PRO A 5 8.00 67.72 22.47
N ALA A 6 7.43 66.55 22.82
CA ALA A 6 7.57 65.51 23.87
C ALA A 6 6.72 64.25 23.46
N SER A 7 6.66 63.21 24.31
CA SER A 7 5.85 61.97 24.24
C SER A 7 6.26 60.93 23.17
N ASP A 8 6.26 59.62 23.43
CA ASP A 8 5.98 58.90 24.69
C ASP A 8 6.80 57.58 24.77
N ASP A 9 6.88 56.99 25.96
CA ASP A 9 7.69 55.78 26.22
C ASP A 9 7.14 54.51 25.51
N GLY A 10 8.03 53.54 25.26
CA GLY A 10 7.73 52.35 24.46
C GLY A 10 8.55 51.11 24.84
N ASP A 11 8.63 50.81 26.14
CA ASP A 11 9.22 49.56 26.63
C ASP A 11 8.21 48.39 26.61
N THR A 12 8.79 47.20 26.47
CA THR A 12 8.17 45.86 26.44
C THR A 12 6.93 45.62 27.32
N GLU A 13 5.86 45.10 26.71
CA GLU A 13 4.92 44.20 27.43
C GLU A 13 4.38 43.08 26.53
N THR A 14 4.22 41.90 27.12
CA THR A 14 3.80 40.66 26.44
C THR A 14 2.29 40.59 26.24
N ALA A 15 1.81 40.72 25.01
CA ALA A 15 0.40 40.52 24.67
C ALA A 15 0.09 39.04 24.34
N THR A 16 -0.58 38.35 25.25
CA THR A 16 -1.27 37.09 24.98
C THR A 16 -2.54 37.34 24.17
N GLU A 17 -2.59 36.94 22.90
CA GLU A 17 -3.87 36.89 22.17
C GLU A 17 -4.64 35.61 22.50
N ASP A 18 -5.74 35.77 23.25
CA ASP A 18 -6.72 34.72 23.53
C ASP A 18 -7.39 34.22 22.24
N ALA A 19 -7.01 33.03 21.79
CA ALA A 19 -7.67 32.35 20.68
C ALA A 19 -9.07 31.83 21.08
N ASP A 20 -10.10 32.64 20.85
CA ASP A 20 -11.51 32.33 21.11
C ASP A 20 -11.92 30.92 20.63
N PRO A 21 -12.21 29.97 21.54
CA PRO A 21 -12.59 28.60 21.20
C PRO A 21 -13.97 28.49 20.51
N GLY A 22 -14.78 29.57 20.52
CA GLY A 22 -16.03 29.67 19.77
C GLY A 22 -15.82 29.67 18.26
N LYS A 23 -14.82 30.41 17.75
CA LYS A 23 -14.47 30.45 16.31
C LYS A 23 -14.04 29.08 15.77
N ALA A 24 -13.24 28.32 16.52
CA ALA A 24 -12.78 26.99 16.13
C ALA A 24 -13.94 25.98 15.99
N ARG A 25 -14.89 25.98 16.95
CA ARG A 25 -16.12 25.16 16.85
C ARG A 25 -16.99 25.57 15.66
N GLY A 26 -17.09 26.88 15.36
CA GLY A 26 -17.80 27.39 14.19
C GLY A 26 -17.24 26.87 12.85
N LEU A 27 -15.92 26.76 12.74
CA LEU A 27 -15.23 26.24 11.55
C LEU A 27 -15.41 24.72 11.39
N MET A 28 -15.26 23.93 12.46
CA MET A 28 -15.54 22.49 12.41
C MET A 28 -17.02 22.19 12.10
N HIS A 29 -17.97 22.97 12.61
CA HIS A 29 -19.38 22.80 12.26
C HIS A 29 -19.74 23.28 10.84
N ARG A 30 -18.88 24.09 10.19
CA ARG A 30 -18.97 24.39 8.75
C ARG A 30 -18.33 23.29 7.91
N SER A 31 -17.17 22.75 8.30
CA SER A 31 -16.57 21.60 7.61
C SER A 31 -17.47 20.36 7.68
N ALA A 32 -18.02 19.99 8.85
CA ALA A 32 -18.94 18.85 8.99
C ALA A 32 -20.27 19.00 8.22
N ARG A 33 -20.65 20.24 7.84
CA ARG A 33 -21.76 20.50 6.90
C ARG A 33 -21.30 20.49 5.44
N GLY A 34 -20.08 20.95 5.15
CA GLY A 34 -19.41 20.81 3.86
C GLY A 34 -19.23 19.33 3.49
N TRP A 35 -18.64 18.53 4.38
CA TRP A 35 -18.47 17.08 4.24
C TRP A 35 -19.81 16.34 4.18
N ARG A 36 -20.85 16.74 4.92
CA ARG A 36 -22.20 16.17 4.72
C ARG A 36 -22.84 16.58 3.38
N ARG A 37 -22.57 17.78 2.86
CA ARG A 37 -22.98 18.18 1.49
C ARG A 37 -22.15 17.47 0.42
N LEU A 38 -20.87 17.20 0.67
CA LEU A 38 -19.98 16.46 -0.22
C LEU A 38 -20.32 14.97 -0.21
N LYS A 39 -20.61 14.36 0.95
CA LYS A 39 -21.10 12.99 1.09
C LYS A 39 -22.52 12.85 0.50
N ARG A 40 -23.38 13.88 0.56
CA ARG A 40 -24.67 13.91 -0.17
C ARG A 40 -24.52 14.17 -1.68
N ARG A 41 -23.53 14.96 -2.12
CA ARG A 41 -23.19 15.11 -3.56
C ARG A 41 -22.58 13.85 -4.12
N CYS A 42 -21.68 13.20 -3.38
CA CYS A 42 -21.09 11.90 -3.70
C CYS A 42 -22.15 10.81 -3.66
N ALA A 43 -23.08 10.80 -2.70
CA ALA A 43 -24.24 9.90 -2.72
C ALA A 43 -25.19 10.19 -3.90
N LYS A 44 -25.38 11.45 -4.33
CA LYS A 44 -26.15 11.76 -5.55
C LYS A 44 -25.38 11.41 -6.83
N CYS A 45 -24.06 11.53 -6.85
CA CYS A 45 -23.21 11.14 -7.97
C CYS A 45 -23.12 9.61 -8.07
N CYS A 46 -23.03 8.93 -6.93
CA CYS A 46 -23.09 7.48 -6.78
C CYS A 46 -24.49 6.96 -7.14
N HIS A 47 -25.59 7.63 -6.73
CA HIS A 47 -26.94 7.25 -7.13
C HIS A 47 -27.20 7.53 -8.62
N LEU A 48 -26.62 8.59 -9.20
CA LEU A 48 -26.67 8.84 -10.64
C LEU A 48 -25.81 7.83 -11.41
N CYS A 49 -24.62 7.45 -10.90
CA CYS A 49 -23.81 6.37 -11.46
C CYS A 49 -24.49 5.01 -11.30
N CYS A 50 -25.16 4.71 -10.20
CA CYS A 50 -25.96 3.49 -10.02
C CYS A 50 -27.17 3.48 -10.95
N LEU A 51 -27.87 4.60 -11.15
CA LEU A 51 -28.95 4.69 -12.13
C LEU A 51 -28.43 4.57 -13.56
N VAL A 52 -27.26 5.14 -13.87
CA VAL A 52 -26.59 4.98 -15.16
C VAL A 52 -26.14 3.53 -15.35
N ALA A 53 -25.56 2.88 -14.34
CA ALA A 53 -25.14 1.49 -14.37
C ALA A 53 -26.33 0.53 -14.49
N GLN A 54 -27.40 0.70 -13.71
CA GLN A 54 -28.65 -0.06 -13.85
C GLN A 54 -29.26 0.14 -15.24
N SER A 55 -29.29 1.37 -15.77
CA SER A 55 -29.75 1.64 -17.15
C SER A 55 -28.81 1.09 -18.23
N TYR A 56 -27.56 0.77 -17.87
CA TYR A 56 -26.58 0.13 -18.75
C TYR A 56 -26.74 -1.38 -18.73
N GLU A 57 -27.04 -1.96 -17.58
CA GLU A 57 -27.33 -3.38 -17.38
C GLU A 57 -28.65 -3.78 -18.09
N GLU A 58 -29.67 -2.91 -18.07
CA GLU A 58 -30.87 -3.05 -18.93
C GLU A 58 -30.58 -2.84 -20.43
N ARG A 59 -29.54 -2.10 -20.80
CA ARG A 59 -29.11 -1.91 -22.21
C ARG A 59 -28.06 -2.90 -22.70
N ALA A 60 -27.54 -3.78 -21.84
CA ALA A 60 -26.38 -4.66 -22.06
C ALA A 60 -26.60 -5.80 -23.09
N GLN A 61 -27.58 -5.67 -23.98
CA GLN A 61 -27.94 -6.69 -24.97
C GLN A 61 -27.80 -6.24 -26.43
N THR A 62 -27.31 -5.02 -26.71
CA THR A 62 -27.03 -4.64 -28.09
C THR A 62 -25.90 -5.52 -28.68
N PRO A 63 -26.00 -5.97 -29.95
CA PRO A 63 -24.98 -6.83 -30.56
C PRO A 63 -23.63 -6.11 -30.69
N LEU A 64 -23.65 -4.77 -30.84
CA LEU A 64 -22.45 -3.93 -30.88
C LEU A 64 -21.67 -4.01 -29.55
N GLN A 65 -22.34 -3.85 -28.42
CA GLN A 65 -21.71 -3.91 -27.10
C GLN A 65 -21.14 -5.30 -26.79
N ARG A 66 -21.85 -6.37 -27.19
CA ARG A 66 -21.33 -7.75 -27.11
C ARG A 66 -20.09 -7.96 -27.99
N CYS A 67 -20.06 -7.36 -29.19
CA CYS A 67 -18.91 -7.43 -30.10
C CYS A 67 -17.68 -6.74 -29.49
N VAL A 68 -17.82 -5.47 -29.09
CA VAL A 68 -16.73 -4.63 -28.55
C VAL A 68 -16.14 -5.20 -27.27
N HIS A 69 -16.96 -5.74 -26.37
CA HIS A 69 -16.45 -6.34 -25.13
C HIS A 69 -15.95 -7.79 -25.28
N SER A 70 -16.16 -8.44 -26.44
CA SER A 70 -15.74 -9.83 -26.68
C SER A 70 -14.21 -10.00 -26.58
N THR A 71 -13.79 -11.16 -26.08
CA THR A 71 -12.37 -11.52 -25.98
C THR A 71 -11.70 -11.55 -27.35
N ILE A 72 -12.41 -12.00 -28.40
CA ILE A 72 -11.89 -12.06 -29.77
C ILE A 72 -11.57 -10.66 -30.29
N PHE A 73 -12.50 -9.70 -30.15
CA PHE A 73 -12.27 -8.30 -30.55
C PHE A 73 -11.07 -7.70 -29.80
N LYS A 74 -11.02 -7.86 -28.47
CA LYS A 74 -9.90 -7.39 -27.64
C LYS A 74 -8.56 -8.00 -28.05
N SER A 75 -8.51 -9.30 -28.36
CA SER A 75 -7.30 -9.99 -28.82
C SER A 75 -6.82 -9.51 -30.19
N ILE A 76 -7.74 -9.30 -31.15
CA ILE A 76 -7.40 -8.76 -32.48
C ILE A 76 -6.79 -7.36 -32.34
N ILE A 77 -7.42 -6.47 -31.57
CA ILE A 77 -6.89 -5.10 -31.39
C ILE A 77 -5.56 -5.11 -30.61
N SER A 78 -5.39 -6.02 -29.64
CA SER A 78 -4.11 -6.21 -28.95
C SER A 78 -3.00 -6.65 -29.90
N LEU A 79 -3.30 -7.55 -30.84
CA LEU A 79 -2.36 -7.96 -31.90
C LEU A 79 -2.04 -6.79 -32.85
N CYS A 80 -3.04 -6.00 -33.25
CA CYS A 80 -2.82 -4.78 -34.05
C CYS A 80 -1.92 -3.76 -33.35
N ILE A 81 -2.02 -3.60 -32.02
CA ILE A 81 -1.13 -2.73 -31.22
C ILE A 81 0.31 -3.28 -31.24
N LEU A 82 0.49 -4.59 -31.11
CA LEU A 82 1.82 -5.22 -31.19
C LEU A 82 2.45 -5.03 -32.58
N VAL A 83 1.67 -5.23 -33.65
CA VAL A 83 2.12 -4.97 -35.03
C VAL A 83 2.47 -3.49 -35.22
N ASN A 84 1.65 -2.56 -34.71
CA ASN A 84 1.94 -1.11 -34.75
C ASN A 84 3.26 -0.77 -34.04
N ALA A 85 3.51 -1.35 -32.86
CA ALA A 85 4.77 -1.17 -32.14
C ALA A 85 5.99 -1.60 -32.96
N MET A 86 5.90 -2.76 -33.63
CA MET A 86 6.97 -3.27 -34.51
C MET A 86 7.13 -2.40 -35.78
N SER A 87 6.03 -1.98 -36.39
CA SER A 87 6.02 -1.13 -37.60
C SER A 87 6.63 0.25 -37.34
N ILE A 88 6.39 0.88 -36.18
CA ILE A 88 7.07 2.11 -35.76
C ILE A 88 8.59 1.92 -35.71
N GLY A 89 9.06 0.77 -35.21
CA GLY A 89 10.49 0.41 -35.18
C GLY A 89 11.08 0.26 -36.58
N ALA A 90 10.43 -0.53 -37.45
CA ALA A 90 10.88 -0.77 -38.82
C ALA A 90 10.91 0.54 -39.65
N LEU A 91 9.86 1.37 -39.57
CA LEU A 91 9.80 2.69 -40.21
C LEU A 91 10.94 3.61 -39.73
N SER A 92 11.28 3.55 -38.44
CA SER A 92 12.38 4.36 -37.88
C SER A 92 13.75 3.89 -38.37
N GLN A 93 13.97 2.58 -38.45
CA GLN A 93 15.20 2.00 -39.02
C GLN A 93 15.33 2.31 -40.52
N GLU A 94 14.25 2.21 -41.29
CA GLU A 94 14.27 2.57 -42.70
C GLU A 94 14.52 4.06 -42.92
N ALA A 95 13.93 4.95 -42.11
CA ALA A 95 14.21 6.39 -42.20
C ALA A 95 15.70 6.73 -41.96
N VAL A 96 16.35 6.06 -41.00
CA VAL A 96 17.80 6.18 -40.77
C VAL A 96 18.61 5.60 -41.94
N THR A 97 18.22 4.44 -42.45
CA THR A 97 18.90 3.78 -43.58
C THR A 97 18.81 4.60 -44.86
N ALA A 98 17.64 5.19 -45.13
CA ALA A 98 17.38 6.11 -46.23
C ALA A 98 18.24 7.38 -46.12
N ALA A 99 18.35 7.95 -44.92
CA ALA A 99 19.21 9.12 -44.67
C ALA A 99 20.71 8.81 -44.87
N ILE A 100 21.21 7.66 -44.41
CA ILE A 100 22.61 7.24 -44.57
C ILE A 100 22.93 6.91 -46.04
N THR A 101 22.04 6.18 -46.72
CA THR A 101 22.25 5.73 -48.11
C THR A 101 21.83 6.76 -49.16
N ASN A 102 21.26 7.89 -48.74
CA ASN A 102 20.69 8.96 -49.57
C ASN A 102 19.69 8.45 -50.63
N LYS A 103 18.91 7.42 -50.26
CA LYS A 103 17.84 6.81 -51.08
C LYS A 103 16.47 7.20 -50.55
N SER A 104 15.46 7.20 -51.41
CA SER A 104 14.07 7.31 -50.95
C SER A 104 13.68 6.07 -50.12
N PRO A 105 13.07 6.22 -48.93
CA PRO A 105 12.55 5.09 -48.17
C PRO A 105 11.40 4.40 -48.91
N ASN A 106 11.24 3.10 -48.71
CA ASN A 106 10.06 2.38 -49.17
C ASN A 106 8.83 2.81 -48.34
N ARG A 107 7.68 2.93 -48.99
CA ARG A 107 6.43 3.38 -48.33
C ARG A 107 5.65 2.28 -47.62
N ILE A 108 6.08 1.03 -47.73
CA ILE A 108 5.36 -0.15 -47.21
C ILE A 108 5.00 0.01 -45.72
N TRP A 109 5.93 0.53 -44.90
CA TRP A 109 5.65 0.75 -43.47
C TRP A 109 4.77 1.98 -43.20
N GLU A 110 4.78 2.99 -44.08
CA GLU A 110 3.86 4.13 -44.01
C GLU A 110 2.42 3.66 -44.32
N ASP A 111 2.25 2.82 -45.34
CA ASP A 111 0.96 2.21 -45.72
C ASP A 111 0.41 1.30 -44.60
N ILE A 112 1.28 0.52 -43.94
CA ILE A 112 0.91 -0.31 -42.78
C ILE A 112 0.51 0.55 -41.57
N GLU A 113 1.26 1.59 -41.23
CA GLU A 113 0.91 2.52 -40.16
C GLU A 113 -0.43 3.22 -40.43
N PHE A 114 -0.68 3.63 -41.67
CA PHE A 114 -1.95 4.21 -42.11
C PHE A 114 -3.11 3.21 -41.91
N ALA A 115 -2.98 1.99 -42.43
CA ALA A 115 -4.00 0.95 -42.29
C ALA A 115 -4.32 0.61 -40.82
N LEU A 116 -3.29 0.47 -39.97
CA LEU A 116 -3.47 0.24 -38.53
C LEU A 116 -4.14 1.44 -37.83
N SER A 117 -3.80 2.66 -38.23
CA SER A 117 -4.41 3.88 -37.68
C SER A 117 -5.89 3.99 -38.04
N ILE A 118 -6.29 3.57 -39.25
CA ILE A 118 -7.70 3.44 -39.63
C ILE A 118 -8.43 2.36 -38.81
N ILE A 119 -7.80 1.21 -38.54
CA ILE A 119 -8.37 0.17 -37.66
C ILE A 119 -8.61 0.73 -36.24
N PHE A 120 -7.67 1.52 -35.70
CA PHE A 120 -7.86 2.17 -34.39
C PHE A 120 -8.92 3.28 -34.40
N LEU A 121 -9.09 4.01 -35.50
CA LEU A 121 -10.19 4.97 -35.66
C LEU A 121 -11.55 4.26 -35.65
N VAL A 122 -11.69 3.15 -36.37
CA VAL A 122 -12.91 2.34 -36.39
C VAL A 122 -13.17 1.73 -35.01
N GLU A 123 -12.16 1.17 -34.34
CA GLU A 123 -12.25 0.63 -32.98
C GLU A 123 -12.73 1.67 -31.95
N LEU A 124 -12.19 2.89 -32.03
CA LEU A 124 -12.59 4.00 -31.18
C LEU A 124 -14.06 4.40 -31.43
N VAL A 125 -14.48 4.51 -32.69
CA VAL A 125 -15.88 4.83 -33.05
C VAL A 125 -16.83 3.74 -32.56
N LEU A 126 -16.49 2.46 -32.72
CA LEU A 126 -17.29 1.34 -32.22
C LEU A 126 -17.42 1.37 -30.68
N ARG A 127 -16.35 1.69 -29.95
CA ARG A 127 -16.40 1.90 -28.49
C ARG A 127 -17.28 3.08 -28.10
N MET A 128 -17.11 4.23 -28.72
CA MET A 128 -17.92 5.43 -28.43
C MET A 128 -19.42 5.18 -28.68
N LEU A 129 -19.77 4.43 -29.73
CA LEU A 129 -21.16 4.05 -30.03
C LEU A 129 -21.71 2.99 -29.08
N ALA A 130 -20.88 2.05 -28.60
CA ALA A 130 -21.29 1.00 -27.65
C ALA A 130 -21.48 1.54 -26.23
N GLU A 131 -20.53 2.32 -25.73
CA GLU A 131 -20.47 2.81 -24.34
C GLU A 131 -21.22 4.15 -24.16
N GLY A 132 -21.37 4.93 -25.23
CA GLY A 132 -22.11 6.20 -25.23
C GLY A 132 -21.58 7.18 -24.18
N ARG A 133 -22.39 7.49 -23.17
CA ARG A 133 -21.98 8.40 -22.07
C ARG A 133 -21.01 7.74 -21.07
N LEU A 134 -21.01 6.42 -20.95
CA LEU A 134 -20.08 5.71 -20.07
C LEU A 134 -18.64 5.74 -20.62
N PHE A 135 -18.44 5.98 -21.92
CA PHE A 135 -17.13 6.19 -22.52
C PHE A 135 -16.33 7.30 -21.80
N LEU A 136 -17.00 8.34 -21.29
CA LEU A 136 -16.40 9.51 -20.62
C LEU A 136 -16.62 9.55 -19.10
N ILE A 137 -17.41 8.65 -18.52
CA ILE A 137 -17.85 8.69 -17.11
C ILE A 137 -17.58 7.37 -16.36
N GLY A 138 -17.44 6.25 -17.08
CA GLY A 138 -17.12 4.94 -16.50
C GLY A 138 -15.67 4.82 -16.03
N ASP A 139 -15.34 3.70 -15.41
CA ASP A 139 -14.06 3.50 -14.70
C ASP A 139 -12.82 3.67 -15.61
N ASP A 140 -12.92 3.30 -16.89
CA ASP A 140 -11.84 3.44 -17.89
C ASP A 140 -11.82 4.79 -18.63
N TRP A 141 -12.57 5.82 -18.19
CA TRP A 141 -12.69 7.11 -18.90
C TRP A 141 -11.34 7.76 -19.24
N MET A 142 -10.34 7.65 -18.37
CA MET A 142 -8.99 8.20 -18.62
C MET A 142 -8.32 7.52 -19.82
N TRP A 143 -8.47 6.20 -19.95
CA TRP A 143 -7.94 5.42 -21.07
C TRP A 143 -8.69 5.73 -22.37
N ASN A 144 -10.00 5.89 -22.29
CA ASN A 144 -10.85 6.28 -23.41
C ASN A 144 -10.51 7.69 -23.94
N VAL A 145 -10.26 8.67 -23.05
CA VAL A 145 -9.79 10.02 -23.43
C VAL A 145 -8.38 9.98 -24.02
N PHE A 146 -7.45 9.23 -23.42
CA PHE A 146 -6.09 9.05 -23.93
C PHE A 146 -6.07 8.43 -25.33
N ASP A 147 -6.85 7.37 -25.55
CA ASP A 147 -7.00 6.74 -26.86
C ASP A 147 -7.57 7.72 -27.89
N SER A 148 -8.58 8.49 -27.49
CA SER A 148 -9.20 9.52 -28.34
C SER A 148 -8.18 10.57 -28.77
N ALA A 149 -7.34 11.04 -27.85
CA ALA A 149 -6.26 11.99 -28.15
C ALA A 149 -5.22 11.41 -29.13
N LEU A 150 -4.83 10.14 -28.97
CA LEU A 150 -3.88 9.46 -29.87
C LEU A 150 -4.46 9.17 -31.26
N VAL A 151 -5.76 8.89 -31.40
CA VAL A 151 -6.42 8.80 -32.71
C VAL A 151 -6.56 10.21 -33.33
N LEU A 152 -6.96 11.20 -32.54
CA LEU A 152 -7.11 12.58 -33.01
C LEU A 152 -5.78 13.16 -33.53
N GLN A 153 -4.66 12.85 -32.86
CA GLN A 153 -3.31 13.20 -33.33
C GLN A 153 -3.07 12.70 -34.77
N PHE A 154 -3.42 11.45 -35.08
CA PHE A 154 -3.30 10.89 -36.42
C PHE A 154 -4.20 11.60 -37.43
N VAL A 155 -5.47 11.84 -37.08
CA VAL A 155 -6.41 12.56 -37.96
C VAL A 155 -5.92 13.98 -38.25
N ILE A 156 -5.31 14.67 -37.28
CA ILE A 156 -4.69 15.99 -37.45
C ILE A 156 -3.48 15.92 -38.40
N GLU A 157 -2.59 14.94 -38.21
CA GLU A 157 -1.40 14.75 -39.07
C GLU A 157 -1.80 14.48 -40.54
N GLU A 158 -2.79 13.61 -40.76
CA GLU A 158 -3.31 13.29 -42.09
C GLU A 158 -4.06 14.47 -42.73
N ALA A 159 -4.95 15.14 -41.98
CA ALA A 159 -5.77 16.24 -42.51
C ALA A 159 -4.96 17.49 -42.86
N MET A 160 -3.78 17.70 -42.26
CA MET A 160 -2.87 18.77 -42.64
C MET A 160 -2.03 18.43 -43.87
N GLY A 161 -1.82 17.13 -44.13
CA GLY A 161 -1.03 16.62 -45.25
C GLY A 161 0.40 17.19 -45.31
N PRO A 162 1.09 17.03 -46.44
CA PRO A 162 2.39 17.66 -46.67
C PRO A 162 2.25 19.14 -47.10
N GLN A 163 1.52 19.97 -46.33
CA GLN A 163 1.52 21.42 -46.53
C GLN A 163 2.90 22.01 -46.19
N ARG A 164 3.67 22.34 -47.25
CA ARG A 164 5.07 22.79 -47.14
C ARG A 164 5.24 24.29 -46.85
N ASP A 165 4.19 25.10 -47.00
CA ASP A 165 4.34 26.55 -47.20
C ASP A 165 3.60 27.44 -46.17
N ALA A 166 3.33 26.95 -44.95
CA ALA A 166 2.77 27.76 -43.86
C ALA A 166 3.88 28.35 -42.95
N PRO A 167 4.09 29.68 -42.91
CA PRO A 167 5.24 30.31 -42.21
C PRO A 167 5.09 30.41 -40.68
N THR A 168 4.14 29.71 -40.06
CA THR A 168 3.93 29.68 -38.61
C THR A 168 4.91 28.71 -37.93
N PHE A 169 6.15 29.21 -37.72
CA PHE A 169 7.25 28.48 -37.08
C PHE A 169 6.96 27.92 -35.68
N SER A 170 5.94 28.37 -34.95
CA SER A 170 5.53 27.77 -33.67
C SER A 170 4.68 26.50 -33.88
N PHE A 171 3.69 26.56 -34.77
CA PHE A 171 2.74 25.47 -34.97
C PHE A 171 3.40 24.23 -35.61
N THR A 172 4.23 24.44 -36.63
CA THR A 172 4.99 23.36 -37.29
C THR A 172 6.04 22.72 -36.37
N ARG A 173 6.53 23.44 -35.35
CA ARG A 173 7.37 22.86 -34.28
C ARG A 173 6.55 21.97 -33.33
N VAL A 174 5.35 22.38 -32.94
CA VAL A 174 4.48 21.56 -32.08
C VAL A 174 4.07 20.27 -32.80
N LEU A 175 3.66 20.34 -34.07
CA LEU A 175 3.36 19.15 -34.89
C LEU A 175 4.58 18.20 -35.01
N ARG A 176 5.80 18.74 -35.10
CA ARG A 176 7.02 17.94 -35.13
C ARG A 176 7.27 17.19 -33.81
N ILE A 177 6.88 17.76 -32.67
CA ILE A 177 6.94 17.09 -31.36
C ILE A 177 5.84 16.03 -31.27
N LEU A 178 4.63 16.33 -31.73
CA LEU A 178 3.50 15.38 -31.76
C LEU A 178 3.81 14.11 -32.58
N ARG A 179 4.63 14.21 -33.63
CA ARG A 179 5.14 13.01 -34.35
C ARG A 179 5.77 11.97 -33.42
N PHE A 180 6.37 12.34 -32.29
CA PHE A 180 6.91 11.38 -31.31
C PHE A 180 5.83 10.78 -30.40
N ALA A 181 4.68 11.44 -30.23
CA ALA A 181 3.55 10.91 -29.48
C ALA A 181 2.95 9.63 -30.10
N ARG A 182 3.25 9.31 -31.36
CA ARG A 182 2.92 7.99 -31.95
C ARG A 182 3.56 6.82 -31.19
N ILE A 183 4.70 7.01 -30.52
CA ILE A 183 5.32 5.99 -29.66
C ILE A 183 4.43 5.67 -28.44
N LEU A 184 3.65 6.64 -27.96
CA LEU A 184 2.71 6.44 -26.85
C LEU A 184 1.56 5.48 -27.21
N ARG A 185 1.35 5.15 -28.50
CA ARG A 185 0.43 4.08 -28.93
C ARG A 185 0.79 2.72 -28.32
N ILE A 186 2.07 2.48 -28.02
CA ILE A 186 2.53 1.26 -27.34
C ILE A 186 1.93 1.16 -25.92
N ILE A 187 1.71 2.29 -25.24
CA ILE A 187 1.10 2.35 -23.90
C ILE A 187 -0.34 1.80 -23.91
N ARG A 188 -1.03 1.80 -25.06
CA ARG A 188 -2.36 1.17 -25.19
C ARG A 188 -2.34 -0.31 -24.81
N LEU A 189 -1.21 -1.00 -24.98
CA LEU A 189 -1.07 -2.41 -24.59
C LEU A 189 -1.28 -2.59 -23.07
N VAL A 190 -0.83 -1.62 -22.27
CA VAL A 190 -0.90 -1.64 -20.80
C VAL A 190 -2.34 -1.78 -20.30
N ARG A 191 -3.33 -1.20 -21.00
CA ARG A 191 -4.73 -1.26 -20.58
C ARG A 191 -5.35 -2.67 -20.66
N TYR A 192 -4.80 -3.54 -21.53
CA TYR A 192 -5.31 -4.90 -21.73
C TYR A 192 -4.70 -5.92 -20.75
N PHE A 193 -3.47 -5.68 -20.29
CA PHE A 193 -2.76 -6.59 -19.38
C PHE A 193 -2.83 -6.05 -17.95
N ALA A 194 -3.77 -6.56 -17.15
CA ALA A 194 -3.97 -6.12 -15.77
C ALA A 194 -2.68 -6.10 -14.93
N THR A 195 -1.85 -7.14 -15.04
CA THR A 195 -0.55 -7.22 -14.36
C THR A 195 0.43 -6.14 -14.84
N ALA A 196 0.50 -5.89 -16.16
CA ALA A 196 1.35 -4.83 -16.71
C ALA A 196 0.88 -3.44 -16.28
N ARG A 197 -0.44 -3.22 -16.22
CA ARG A 197 -1.06 -1.98 -15.70
C ARG A 197 -0.66 -1.71 -14.24
N ILE A 198 -0.70 -2.74 -13.40
CA ILE A 198 -0.28 -2.64 -12.00
C ILE A 198 1.22 -2.31 -11.93
N MET A 199 2.07 -3.04 -12.66
CA MET A 199 3.52 -2.77 -12.68
C MET A 199 3.86 -1.35 -13.16
N VAL A 200 3.22 -0.87 -14.23
CA VAL A 200 3.41 0.49 -14.75
C VAL A 200 2.95 1.54 -13.73
N PHE A 201 1.81 1.35 -13.05
CA PHE A 201 1.39 2.27 -12.00
C PHE A 201 2.31 2.26 -10.78
N SER A 202 2.86 1.10 -10.38
CA SER A 202 3.87 1.02 -9.32
C SER A 202 5.17 1.76 -9.70
N ILE A 203 5.63 1.63 -10.95
CA ILE A 203 6.79 2.36 -11.46
C ILE A 203 6.52 3.88 -11.50
N LEU A 204 5.38 4.30 -12.02
CA LEU A 204 4.99 5.72 -12.06
C LEU A 204 4.80 6.30 -10.65
N GLY A 205 4.35 5.49 -9.69
CA GLY A 205 4.27 5.87 -8.27
C GLY A 205 5.63 6.15 -7.64
N SER A 206 6.68 5.40 -8.00
CA SER A 206 8.04 5.61 -7.49
C SER A 206 8.85 6.68 -8.25
N MET A 207 8.41 7.10 -9.45
CA MET A 207 9.07 8.17 -10.23
C MET A 207 9.23 9.48 -9.46
N VAL A 208 8.30 9.83 -8.55
CA VAL A 208 8.41 11.06 -7.74
C VAL A 208 9.65 11.03 -6.85
N ASN A 209 9.93 9.88 -6.21
CA ASN A 209 11.11 9.73 -5.35
C ASN A 209 12.41 9.73 -6.17
N LEU A 210 12.41 9.03 -7.32
CA LEU A 210 13.54 9.05 -8.25
C LEU A 210 13.81 10.45 -8.82
N CYS A 211 12.78 11.26 -9.04
CA CYS A 211 12.92 12.65 -9.46
C CYS A 211 13.64 13.49 -8.41
N TRP A 212 13.26 13.39 -7.12
CA TRP A 212 13.94 14.10 -6.04
C TRP A 212 15.39 13.64 -5.85
N ILE A 213 15.66 12.35 -6.01
CA ILE A 213 17.04 11.81 -6.05
C ILE A 213 17.84 12.42 -7.21
N GLY A 214 17.26 12.48 -8.41
CA GLY A 214 17.89 13.08 -9.58
C GLY A 214 18.17 14.58 -9.39
N VAL A 215 17.28 15.31 -8.73
CA VAL A 215 17.49 16.73 -8.36
C VAL A 215 18.65 16.88 -7.37
N MET A 216 18.70 16.06 -6.31
CA MET A 216 19.82 16.08 -5.36
C MET A 216 21.16 15.76 -6.04
N LEU A 217 21.19 14.74 -6.90
CA LEU A 217 22.37 14.37 -7.68
C LEU A 217 22.82 15.52 -8.61
N ALA A 218 21.87 16.17 -9.30
CA ALA A 218 22.16 17.30 -10.17
C ALA A 218 22.72 18.51 -9.40
N ILE A 219 22.23 18.79 -8.19
CA ILE A 219 22.76 19.87 -7.32
C ILE A 219 24.21 19.59 -6.92
N VAL A 220 24.53 18.36 -6.53
CA VAL A 220 25.91 17.95 -6.20
C VAL A 220 26.83 18.07 -7.42
N LEU A 221 26.43 17.51 -8.56
CA LEU A 221 27.20 17.59 -9.81
C LEU A 221 27.41 19.03 -10.28
N TYR A 222 26.39 19.89 -10.17
CA TYR A 222 26.48 21.31 -10.51
C TYR A 222 27.49 22.05 -9.61
N SER A 223 27.48 21.77 -8.31
CA SER A 223 28.39 22.38 -7.34
C SER A 223 29.85 22.02 -7.63
N PHE A 224 30.14 20.72 -7.88
CA PHE A 224 31.48 20.28 -8.28
C PHE A 224 31.87 20.75 -9.68
N ALA A 225 30.93 20.82 -10.64
CA ALA A 225 31.21 21.35 -11.97
C ALA A 225 31.69 22.81 -11.92
N ILE A 226 31.05 23.67 -11.12
CA ILE A 226 31.53 25.06 -10.92
C ILE A 226 32.94 25.08 -10.34
N PHE A 227 33.20 24.30 -9.28
CA PHE A 227 34.50 24.25 -8.62
C PHE A 227 35.63 23.82 -9.58
N PHE A 228 35.40 22.77 -10.38
CA PHE A 228 36.39 22.31 -11.36
C PHE A 228 36.53 23.27 -12.55
N LEU A 229 35.46 23.93 -12.99
CA LEU A 229 35.55 24.95 -14.04
C LEU A 229 36.37 26.17 -13.59
N GLN A 230 36.27 26.58 -12.33
CA GLN A 230 37.15 27.62 -11.75
C GLN A 230 38.61 27.19 -11.73
N GLY A 231 38.90 25.92 -11.42
CA GLY A 231 40.26 25.37 -11.49
C GLY A 231 40.82 25.27 -12.92
N ILE A 232 39.95 24.99 -13.90
CA ILE A 232 40.29 25.04 -15.34
C ILE A 232 40.58 26.48 -15.78
N GLU A 233 39.76 27.45 -15.38
CA GLU A 233 39.97 28.88 -15.70
C GLU A 233 41.31 29.39 -15.14
N GLN A 234 41.60 29.07 -13.88
CA GLN A 234 42.85 29.46 -13.20
C GLN A 234 44.10 28.89 -13.89
N ASN A 235 44.05 27.64 -14.35
CA ASN A 235 45.18 26.93 -14.95
C ASN A 235 45.18 26.96 -16.50
N TRP A 236 44.22 27.65 -17.13
CA TRP A 236 44.09 27.74 -18.59
C TRP A 236 45.37 28.18 -19.33
N PRO A 237 46.16 29.16 -18.83
CA PRO A 237 47.40 29.58 -19.50
C PRO A 237 48.50 28.51 -19.51
N SER A 238 48.52 27.61 -18.53
CA SER A 238 49.54 26.55 -18.40
C SER A 238 49.20 25.24 -19.12
N PHE A 239 47.96 25.05 -19.54
CA PHE A 239 47.57 23.86 -20.30
C PHE A 239 48.24 23.80 -21.67
N ASP A 240 48.71 22.61 -22.04
CA ASP A 240 49.18 22.27 -23.38
C ASP A 240 47.99 22.06 -24.33
N GLU A 241 48.28 21.95 -25.63
CA GLU A 241 47.24 21.91 -26.67
C GLU A 241 46.35 20.65 -26.58
N ALA A 242 46.89 19.52 -26.10
CA ALA A 242 46.10 18.31 -25.90
C ALA A 242 45.11 18.49 -24.74
N THR A 243 45.58 18.95 -23.57
CA THR A 243 44.71 19.23 -22.42
C THR A 243 43.64 20.27 -22.75
N LYS A 244 43.95 21.28 -23.57
CA LYS A 244 42.96 22.27 -24.04
C LYS A 244 41.88 21.63 -24.92
N ALA A 245 42.25 20.76 -25.84
CA ALA A 245 41.28 20.03 -26.67
C ALA A 245 40.37 19.12 -25.82
N ASP A 246 40.90 18.46 -24.79
CA ASP A 246 40.09 17.67 -23.84
C ASP A 246 39.10 18.55 -23.07
N VAL A 247 39.57 19.71 -22.55
CA VAL A 247 38.71 20.69 -21.88
C VAL A 247 37.62 21.26 -22.81
N GLU A 248 37.92 21.53 -24.08
CA GLU A 248 36.93 22.00 -25.06
C GLU A 248 35.84 20.96 -25.36
N ASN A 249 36.18 19.67 -25.31
CA ASN A 249 35.23 18.58 -25.51
C ASN A 249 34.38 18.32 -24.25
N ASP A 250 35.01 18.26 -23.08
CA ASP A 250 34.39 17.73 -21.85
C ASP A 250 33.86 18.79 -20.89
N TYR A 251 34.41 20.01 -20.91
CA TYR A 251 34.18 21.02 -19.87
C TYR A 251 33.76 22.41 -20.40
N ASN A 252 33.78 22.65 -21.72
CA ASN A 252 33.41 23.92 -22.37
C ASN A 252 32.03 24.51 -21.97
N THR A 253 31.09 23.70 -21.49
CA THR A 253 29.84 24.22 -20.90
C THR A 253 29.55 23.54 -19.57
N ILE A 254 28.82 24.23 -18.69
CA ILE A 254 28.39 23.67 -17.39
C ILE A 254 27.65 22.33 -17.56
N ILE A 255 26.81 22.19 -18.61
CA ILE A 255 26.10 20.94 -18.90
C ILE A 255 27.08 19.83 -19.31
N ARG A 256 28.09 20.15 -20.12
CA ARG A 256 29.16 19.19 -20.47
C ARG A 256 29.98 18.81 -19.24
N ALA A 257 30.40 19.77 -18.42
CA ALA A 257 31.12 19.52 -17.18
C ALA A 257 30.33 18.61 -16.22
N MET A 258 29.04 18.89 -15.99
CA MET A 258 28.16 18.03 -15.21
C MET A 258 28.03 16.62 -15.81
N LEU A 259 27.95 16.51 -17.14
CA LEU A 259 27.90 15.22 -17.84
C LEU A 259 29.22 14.45 -17.72
N SER A 260 30.37 15.12 -17.81
CA SER A 260 31.70 14.52 -17.65
C SER A 260 31.93 14.01 -16.22
N LEU A 261 31.52 14.77 -15.21
CA LEU A 261 31.52 14.33 -13.82
C LEU A 261 30.54 13.17 -13.58
N PHE A 262 29.37 13.17 -14.21
CA PHE A 262 28.43 12.05 -14.17
C PHE A 262 29.01 10.77 -14.82
N MET A 263 29.56 10.87 -16.03
CA MET A 263 30.19 9.76 -16.75
C MET A 263 31.35 9.15 -15.95
N SER A 264 32.15 9.97 -15.28
CA SER A 264 33.25 9.54 -14.39
C SER A 264 32.78 8.69 -13.20
N VAL A 265 31.52 8.84 -12.78
CA VAL A 265 30.93 8.13 -11.63
C VAL A 265 30.08 6.93 -12.08
N THR A 266 29.38 7.04 -13.22
CA THR A 266 28.53 5.95 -13.73
C THR A 266 29.25 4.95 -14.63
N GLY A 267 30.56 5.11 -14.84
CA GLY A 267 31.34 4.25 -15.74
C GLY A 267 31.03 4.46 -17.22
N GLY A 268 30.68 5.69 -17.61
CA GLY A 268 30.48 6.07 -19.02
C GLY A 268 31.79 6.41 -19.74
N ASP A 269 32.77 6.94 -19.00
CA ASP A 269 34.16 7.13 -19.39
C ASP A 269 35.01 6.94 -18.13
N ASP A 270 36.28 6.55 -18.28
CA ASP A 270 37.17 6.37 -17.13
C ASP A 270 37.46 7.72 -16.47
N TRP A 271 37.23 7.80 -15.16
CA TRP A 271 37.48 8.99 -14.35
C TRP A 271 38.92 9.51 -14.48
N SER A 272 39.88 8.61 -14.79
CA SER A 272 41.28 8.98 -15.07
C SER A 272 41.42 9.87 -16.31
N ASN A 273 40.65 9.60 -17.37
CA ASN A 273 40.66 10.41 -18.60
C ASN A 273 40.15 11.82 -18.29
N LYS A 274 39.00 11.89 -17.58
CA LYS A 274 38.36 13.14 -17.16
C LYS A 274 39.15 13.91 -16.11
N MET A 275 40.05 13.27 -15.37
CA MET A 275 40.92 13.91 -14.37
C MET A 275 42.12 14.64 -14.99
N THR A 276 42.54 14.32 -16.23
CA THR A 276 43.77 14.81 -16.86
C THR A 276 44.02 16.33 -16.71
N PRO A 277 43.05 17.23 -16.96
CA PRO A 277 43.27 18.68 -16.80
C PRO A 277 43.60 19.12 -15.36
N PHE A 278 43.22 18.34 -14.36
CA PHE A 278 43.44 18.63 -12.95
C PHE A 278 44.73 18.02 -12.39
N LEU A 279 45.47 17.24 -13.18
CA LEU A 279 46.75 16.65 -12.74
C LEU A 279 47.89 17.68 -12.66
N GLN A 280 47.78 18.81 -13.36
CA GLN A 280 48.79 19.87 -13.32
C GLN A 280 48.83 20.61 -11.98
N ASP A 281 47.68 20.72 -11.31
CA ASP A 281 47.55 21.31 -9.98
C ASP A 281 47.13 20.23 -8.96
N PRO A 282 48.04 19.77 -8.09
CA PRO A 282 47.75 18.75 -7.08
C PRO A 282 46.53 19.07 -6.20
N PHE A 283 46.16 20.34 -6.01
CA PHE A 283 44.96 20.72 -5.28
C PHE A 283 43.69 20.24 -5.99
N PHE A 284 43.49 20.62 -7.24
CA PHE A 284 42.29 20.21 -8.00
C PHE A 284 42.28 18.70 -8.28
N GLY A 285 43.43 18.09 -8.58
CA GLY A 285 43.53 16.63 -8.74
C GLY A 285 43.14 15.87 -7.47
N THR A 286 43.58 16.34 -6.29
CA THR A 286 43.17 15.76 -5.00
C THR A 286 41.66 15.89 -4.77
N PHE A 287 41.09 17.06 -5.06
CA PHE A 287 39.64 17.27 -4.95
C PHE A 287 38.83 16.43 -5.96
N PHE A 288 39.38 16.11 -7.13
CA PHE A 288 38.75 15.20 -8.09
C PHE A 288 38.68 13.76 -7.54
N VAL A 289 39.74 13.27 -6.90
CA VAL A 289 39.71 11.96 -6.22
C VAL A 289 38.75 11.96 -5.02
N ILE A 290 38.69 13.06 -4.25
CA ILE A 290 37.71 13.22 -3.16
C ILE A 290 36.27 13.22 -3.70
N PHE A 291 36.01 13.88 -4.84
CA PHE A 291 34.73 13.84 -5.54
C PHE A 291 34.34 12.40 -5.91
N ILE A 292 35.24 11.64 -6.55
CA ILE A 292 35.00 10.23 -6.89
C ILE A 292 34.67 9.41 -5.64
N PHE A 293 35.46 9.55 -4.56
CA PHE A 293 35.20 8.86 -3.30
C PHE A 293 33.83 9.22 -2.69
N PHE A 294 33.51 10.51 -2.61
CA PHE A 294 32.24 11.01 -2.08
C PHE A 294 31.03 10.53 -2.89
N MET A 295 31.16 10.48 -4.22
CA MET A 295 30.09 10.03 -5.10
C MET A 295 29.87 8.51 -5.02
N PHE A 296 30.93 7.71 -5.04
CA PHE A 296 30.82 6.24 -4.95
C PHE A 296 30.38 5.78 -3.56
N PHE A 297 31.06 6.23 -2.49
CA PHE A 297 30.81 5.72 -1.14
C PHE A 297 29.68 6.44 -0.41
N GLY A 298 29.46 7.73 -0.73
CA GLY A 298 28.38 8.54 -0.17
C GLY A 298 27.13 8.52 -1.05
N VAL A 299 27.13 9.32 -2.13
CA VAL A 299 25.91 9.66 -2.87
C VAL A 299 25.24 8.43 -3.50
N LEU A 300 25.96 7.60 -4.25
CA LEU A 300 25.39 6.41 -4.88
C LEU A 300 24.83 5.41 -3.86
N ASN A 301 25.52 5.20 -2.73
CA ASN A 301 25.04 4.33 -1.67
C ASN A 301 23.79 4.89 -0.97
N VAL A 302 23.66 6.21 -0.80
CA VAL A 302 22.43 6.85 -0.31
C VAL A 302 21.29 6.69 -1.31
N VAL A 303 21.55 6.79 -2.62
CA VAL A 303 20.55 6.53 -3.67
C VAL A 303 20.06 5.08 -3.65
N VAL A 304 20.98 4.11 -3.58
CA VAL A 304 20.62 2.69 -3.49
C VAL A 304 19.87 2.41 -2.18
N GLY A 305 20.36 2.92 -1.05
CA GLY A 305 19.74 2.75 0.27
C GLY A 305 18.33 3.32 0.35
N THR A 306 18.10 4.53 -0.18
CA THR A 306 16.76 5.13 -0.23
C THR A 306 15.81 4.37 -1.16
N PHE A 307 16.30 3.83 -2.29
CA PHE A 307 15.48 2.97 -3.14
C PHE A 307 15.08 1.67 -2.42
N VAL A 308 16.03 1.00 -1.75
CA VAL A 308 15.78 -0.20 -0.93
C VAL A 308 14.79 0.09 0.20
N GLU A 309 14.95 1.21 0.92
CA GLU A 309 14.02 1.61 1.98
C GLU A 309 12.60 1.86 1.43
N THR A 310 12.46 2.55 0.30
CA THR A 310 11.12 2.75 -0.30
C THR A 310 10.46 1.45 -0.77
N ALA A 311 11.24 0.49 -1.28
CA ALA A 311 10.72 -0.84 -1.60
C ALA A 311 10.33 -1.64 -0.34
N ALA A 312 11.12 -1.55 0.73
CA ALA A 312 10.81 -2.16 2.02
C ALA A 312 9.56 -1.51 2.66
N GLU A 313 9.39 -0.19 2.54
CA GLU A 313 8.22 0.53 3.05
C GLU A 313 6.94 0.14 2.29
N VAL A 314 6.98 0.01 0.96
CA VAL A 314 5.84 -0.51 0.19
C VAL A 314 5.44 -1.91 0.67
N SER A 315 6.40 -2.82 0.85
CA SER A 315 6.14 -4.17 1.36
C SER A 315 5.57 -4.16 2.80
N ARG A 316 6.06 -3.25 3.67
CA ARG A 316 5.50 -3.05 5.01
C ARG A 316 4.06 -2.53 4.97
N ARG A 317 3.77 -1.54 4.12
CA ARG A 317 2.41 -0.98 3.96
C ARG A 317 1.43 -2.02 3.43
N ASP A 318 1.83 -2.86 2.48
CA ASP A 318 0.99 -3.97 2.00
C ASP A 318 0.65 -4.96 3.13
N ARG A 319 1.63 -5.29 3.98
CA ARG A 319 1.41 -6.14 5.16
C ARG A 319 0.52 -5.47 6.21
N GLU A 320 0.71 -4.18 6.46
CA GLU A 320 -0.07 -3.41 7.42
C GLU A 320 -1.53 -3.26 6.96
N HIS A 321 -1.77 -2.97 5.67
CA HIS A 321 -3.11 -2.96 5.08
C HIS A 321 -3.76 -4.35 5.07
N ALA A 322 -3.00 -5.45 4.96
CA ALA A 322 -3.55 -6.79 5.12
C ALA A 322 -4.05 -7.03 6.57
N ILE A 323 -3.27 -6.60 7.57
CA ILE A 323 -3.66 -6.68 8.99
C ILE A 323 -4.86 -5.77 9.29
N GLU A 324 -4.88 -4.55 8.75
CA GLU A 324 -5.97 -3.58 8.88
C GLU A 324 -7.29 -4.12 8.29
N ARG A 325 -7.24 -4.78 7.12
CA ARG A 325 -8.41 -5.43 6.50
C ARG A 325 -8.99 -6.53 7.37
N GLU A 326 -8.16 -7.45 7.88
CA GLU A 326 -8.63 -8.52 8.77
C GLU A 326 -9.17 -7.97 10.09
N THR A 327 -8.51 -6.96 10.66
CA THR A 327 -8.98 -6.29 11.90
C THR A 327 -10.31 -5.56 11.68
N THR A 328 -10.47 -4.85 10.57
CA THR A 328 -11.71 -4.16 10.19
C THR A 328 -12.84 -5.18 10.00
N ARG A 329 -12.59 -6.27 9.27
CA ARG A 329 -13.56 -7.35 9.05
C ARG A 329 -13.99 -8.04 10.35
N ALA A 330 -13.05 -8.24 11.28
CA ALA A 330 -13.36 -8.76 12.62
C ALA A 330 -14.22 -7.77 13.44
N GLN A 331 -13.93 -6.46 13.33
CA GLN A 331 -14.69 -5.41 14.02
C GLN A 331 -16.10 -5.22 13.44
N GLU A 332 -16.25 -5.26 12.12
CA GLU A 332 -17.56 -5.24 11.44
C GLU A 332 -18.41 -6.42 11.92
N TYR A 333 -17.85 -7.63 11.87
CA TYR A 333 -18.52 -8.85 12.34
C TYR A 333 -18.88 -8.81 13.84
N ALA A 334 -18.04 -8.22 14.69
CA ALA A 334 -18.35 -8.02 16.12
C ALA A 334 -19.45 -6.96 16.36
N ASN A 335 -19.54 -5.94 15.50
CA ASN A 335 -20.61 -4.95 15.56
C ASN A 335 -21.95 -5.56 15.10
N ASP A 336 -21.93 -6.37 14.05
CA ASP A 336 -23.05 -7.16 13.52
C ASP A 336 -23.66 -8.08 14.58
N ILE A 337 -22.82 -8.84 15.30
CA ILE A 337 -23.25 -9.69 16.43
C ILE A 337 -23.76 -8.85 17.61
N ARG A 338 -23.17 -7.67 17.86
CA ARG A 338 -23.68 -6.74 18.88
C ARG A 338 -25.04 -6.15 18.48
N GLU A 339 -25.31 -5.93 17.20
CA GLU A 339 -26.63 -5.51 16.73
C GLU A 339 -27.66 -6.63 16.90
N PHE A 340 -27.31 -7.88 16.57
CA PHE A 340 -28.13 -9.07 16.89
C PHE A 340 -28.50 -9.10 18.38
N PHE A 341 -27.52 -8.94 19.28
CA PHE A 341 -27.76 -9.00 20.72
C PHE A 341 -28.81 -7.97 21.15
N ASN A 342 -28.66 -6.73 20.70
CA ASN A 342 -29.59 -5.63 21.02
C ASN A 342 -30.98 -5.77 20.39
N GLN A 343 -31.18 -6.69 19.44
CA GLN A 343 -32.50 -7.06 18.90
C GLN A 343 -33.12 -8.24 19.66
N ALA A 344 -32.29 -9.13 20.22
CA ALA A 344 -32.70 -10.26 21.05
C ALA A 344 -33.09 -9.83 22.48
N ASP A 345 -32.33 -8.90 23.06
CA ASP A 345 -32.50 -8.29 24.39
C ASP A 345 -33.74 -7.36 24.38
N LYS A 346 -34.90 -7.88 24.77
CA LYS A 346 -36.18 -7.16 24.66
C LYS A 346 -36.44 -6.26 25.87
N ASP A 347 -36.00 -6.68 27.06
CA ASP A 347 -36.16 -5.92 28.29
C ASP A 347 -35.04 -4.89 28.54
N ARG A 348 -33.92 -4.99 27.80
CA ARG A 348 -32.71 -4.16 27.83
C ARG A 348 -31.87 -4.34 29.09
N ASN A 349 -31.84 -5.56 29.62
CA ASN A 349 -31.06 -5.93 30.79
C ASN A 349 -29.55 -6.17 30.49
N GLN A 350 -29.15 -6.23 29.21
CA GLN A 350 -27.80 -6.53 28.72
C GLN A 350 -27.29 -7.97 28.97
N VAL A 351 -28.21 -8.89 29.21
CA VAL A 351 -28.03 -10.35 29.20
C VAL A 351 -29.07 -11.00 28.28
N LEU A 352 -28.89 -12.28 27.94
CA LEU A 352 -29.89 -13.06 27.22
C LEU A 352 -30.20 -14.33 28.00
N ASN A 353 -31.44 -14.45 28.47
CA ASN A 353 -31.96 -15.72 28.96
C ASN A 353 -32.32 -16.66 27.79
N TRP A 354 -32.53 -17.93 28.13
CA TRP A 354 -32.87 -18.96 27.15
C TRP A 354 -34.13 -18.66 26.33
N ASP A 355 -35.19 -18.12 26.92
CA ASP A 355 -36.46 -17.86 26.22
C ASP A 355 -36.33 -16.71 25.21
N GLU A 356 -35.61 -15.64 25.55
CA GLU A 356 -35.29 -14.56 24.60
C GLU A 356 -34.43 -15.08 23.46
N PHE A 357 -33.36 -15.80 23.76
CA PHE A 357 -32.46 -16.40 22.77
C PHE A 357 -33.19 -17.36 21.82
N GLN A 358 -33.98 -18.30 22.36
CA GLN A 358 -34.77 -19.26 21.58
C GLN A 358 -35.87 -18.56 20.76
N SER A 359 -36.52 -17.52 21.30
CA SER A 359 -37.55 -16.77 20.57
C SER A 359 -36.97 -16.01 19.37
N HIS A 360 -35.74 -15.50 19.48
CA HIS A 360 -35.10 -14.72 18.42
C HIS A 360 -34.41 -15.63 17.39
N LEU A 361 -33.79 -16.73 17.82
CA LEU A 361 -33.27 -17.76 16.91
C LEU A 361 -34.35 -18.48 16.12
N ASN A 362 -35.62 -18.46 16.54
CA ASN A 362 -36.71 -19.07 15.76
C ASN A 362 -37.24 -18.23 14.60
N ASP A 363 -36.83 -16.96 14.46
CA ASP A 363 -37.09 -16.19 13.24
C ASP A 363 -36.26 -16.77 12.07
N ASN A 364 -36.93 -17.13 10.98
CA ASN A 364 -36.30 -17.63 9.75
C ASN A 364 -35.30 -16.61 9.15
N ARG A 365 -35.56 -15.31 9.29
CA ARG A 365 -34.62 -14.26 8.89
C ARG A 365 -33.35 -14.31 9.74
N MET A 366 -33.50 -14.65 11.02
CA MET A 366 -32.40 -14.68 11.97
C MET A 366 -31.55 -15.95 11.85
N LYS A 367 -32.17 -17.11 11.56
CA LYS A 367 -31.45 -18.34 11.17
C LYS A 367 -30.60 -18.12 9.91
N ALA A 368 -31.16 -17.44 8.91
CA ALA A 368 -30.42 -17.09 7.69
C ALA A 368 -29.25 -16.13 7.99
N TYR A 369 -29.43 -15.17 8.90
CA TYR A 369 -28.37 -14.25 9.32
C TYR A 369 -27.24 -14.97 10.07
N MET A 370 -27.54 -15.75 11.12
CA MET A 370 -26.55 -16.59 11.82
C MET A 370 -25.82 -17.55 10.88
N SER A 371 -26.53 -18.19 9.95
CA SER A 371 -25.92 -19.06 8.94
C SER A 371 -25.01 -18.29 7.97
N SER A 372 -25.29 -17.03 7.66
CA SER A 372 -24.40 -16.16 6.87
C SER A 372 -23.16 -15.67 7.63
N LEU A 373 -23.16 -15.82 8.96
CA LEU A 373 -22.04 -15.52 9.85
C LEU A 373 -21.14 -16.75 10.10
N ASP A 374 -21.34 -17.86 9.40
CA ASP A 374 -20.67 -19.15 9.62
C ASP A 374 -20.91 -19.76 11.02
N LEU A 375 -22.10 -19.56 11.59
CA LEU A 375 -22.54 -20.18 12.85
C LEU A 375 -23.64 -21.22 12.60
N ASP A 376 -23.39 -22.47 13.00
CA ASP A 376 -24.37 -23.55 12.91
C ASP A 376 -25.39 -23.46 14.05
N VAL A 377 -26.55 -22.89 13.74
CA VAL A 377 -27.71 -22.76 14.63
C VAL A 377 -28.66 -23.98 14.61
N SER A 378 -28.23 -25.13 14.04
CA SER A 378 -29.02 -26.36 14.05
C SER A 378 -29.31 -26.89 15.47
N GLN A 379 -28.43 -26.61 16.44
CA GLN A 379 -28.62 -26.94 17.86
C GLN A 379 -28.52 -25.68 18.74
N ALA A 380 -29.57 -24.86 18.73
CA ALA A 380 -29.66 -23.64 19.53
C ALA A 380 -29.36 -23.84 21.04
N SER A 381 -29.77 -24.96 21.63
CA SER A 381 -29.52 -25.30 23.05
C SER A 381 -28.05 -25.58 23.34
N MET A 382 -27.39 -26.33 22.45
CA MET A 382 -25.94 -26.57 22.53
C MET A 382 -25.17 -25.27 22.34
N LEU A 383 -25.61 -24.41 21.40
CA LEU A 383 -25.01 -23.11 21.18
C LEU A 383 -25.11 -22.22 22.42
N PHE A 384 -26.26 -22.16 23.10
CA PHE A 384 -26.41 -21.38 24.33
C PHE A 384 -25.46 -21.83 25.43
N HIS A 385 -25.37 -23.14 25.72
CA HIS A 385 -24.40 -23.68 26.70
C HIS A 385 -22.92 -23.56 26.28
N LEU A 386 -22.61 -23.26 25.01
CA LEU A 386 -21.24 -22.96 24.57
C LEU A 386 -20.89 -21.46 24.66
N LEU A 387 -21.89 -20.61 24.94
CA LEU A 387 -21.81 -19.17 25.12
C LEU A 387 -21.91 -18.78 26.62
N ASP A 388 -22.77 -19.46 27.38
CA ASP A 388 -22.83 -19.45 28.84
C ASP A 388 -21.59 -20.18 29.40
N VAL A 389 -20.57 -19.41 29.82
CA VAL A 389 -19.27 -19.96 30.26
C VAL A 389 -19.21 -20.12 31.78
N ASP A 390 -20.11 -19.47 32.53
CA ASP A 390 -20.17 -19.52 33.99
C ASP A 390 -21.34 -20.36 34.54
N ASP A 391 -22.13 -20.99 33.66
CA ASP A 391 -23.33 -21.77 33.96
C ASP A 391 -24.38 -20.94 34.74
N SER A 392 -24.43 -19.62 34.49
CA SER A 392 -25.37 -18.72 35.16
C SER A 392 -26.81 -18.83 34.62
N GLY A 393 -26.99 -19.40 33.42
CA GLY A 393 -28.27 -19.48 32.71
C GLY A 393 -28.64 -18.20 31.93
N GLU A 394 -27.75 -17.21 31.93
CA GLU A 394 -27.88 -15.93 31.23
C GLU A 394 -26.57 -15.63 30.48
N VAL A 395 -26.64 -15.14 29.23
CA VAL A 395 -25.42 -14.84 28.44
C VAL A 395 -25.24 -13.33 28.30
N GLY A 396 -24.14 -12.78 28.83
CA GLY A 396 -23.83 -11.35 28.71
C GLY A 396 -23.38 -10.93 27.30
N VAL A 397 -23.50 -9.63 26.98
CA VAL A 397 -23.09 -9.04 25.67
C VAL A 397 -21.70 -9.50 25.21
N GLU A 398 -20.70 -9.43 26.09
CA GLU A 398 -19.30 -9.72 25.73
C GLU A 398 -19.02 -11.23 25.66
N GLU A 399 -19.78 -12.06 26.38
CA GLU A 399 -19.73 -13.53 26.29
C GLU A 399 -20.39 -14.01 25.00
N PHE A 400 -21.52 -13.41 24.64
CA PHE A 400 -22.18 -13.64 23.37
C PHE A 400 -21.26 -13.30 22.19
N ILE A 401 -20.68 -12.10 22.17
CA ILE A 401 -19.77 -11.67 21.09
C ILE A 401 -18.49 -12.51 21.09
N GLY A 402 -17.85 -12.70 22.25
CA GLY A 402 -16.61 -13.47 22.36
C GLY A 402 -16.79 -14.95 22.01
N GLY A 403 -17.92 -15.53 22.42
CA GLY A 403 -18.31 -16.91 22.12
C GLY A 403 -18.65 -17.11 20.65
N CYS A 404 -19.47 -16.25 20.05
CA CYS A 404 -19.74 -16.28 18.61
C CYS A 404 -18.48 -16.04 17.75
N MET A 405 -17.53 -15.22 18.23
CA MET A 405 -16.21 -15.06 17.59
C MET A 405 -15.34 -16.32 17.69
N ARG A 406 -15.49 -17.11 18.76
CA ARG A 406 -14.76 -18.37 19.01
C ARG A 406 -15.35 -19.55 18.25
N LEU A 407 -16.68 -19.62 18.13
CA LEU A 407 -17.44 -20.71 17.50
C LEU A 407 -17.60 -20.54 15.98
N LYS A 408 -17.07 -19.47 15.40
CA LYS A 408 -17.17 -19.13 13.98
C LYS A 408 -16.41 -20.13 13.09
N GLY A 409 -17.11 -20.70 12.11
CA GLY A 409 -16.51 -21.50 11.05
C GLY A 409 -16.09 -22.91 11.50
N THR A 410 -15.26 -23.56 10.69
CA THR A 410 -14.80 -24.94 10.95
C THR A 410 -13.59 -24.97 11.89
N ALA A 411 -13.54 -26.00 12.75
CA ALA A 411 -12.41 -26.22 13.66
C ALA A 411 -11.09 -26.31 12.88
N ARG A 412 -10.11 -25.49 13.24
CA ARG A 412 -8.80 -25.47 12.59
C ARG A 412 -7.91 -26.56 13.19
N SER A 413 -6.84 -26.91 12.46
CA SER A 413 -5.86 -27.91 12.93
C SER A 413 -5.30 -27.58 14.33
N ILE A 414 -5.10 -26.29 14.65
CA ILE A 414 -4.66 -25.87 15.99
C ILE A 414 -5.69 -26.20 17.08
N ASP A 415 -6.97 -25.99 16.81
CA ASP A 415 -8.05 -26.21 17.79
C ASP A 415 -8.17 -27.71 18.13
N VAL A 416 -8.02 -28.58 17.13
CA VAL A 416 -7.96 -30.04 17.30
C VAL A 416 -6.72 -30.47 18.10
N ASN A 417 -5.54 -29.89 17.83
CA ASN A 417 -4.32 -30.22 18.57
C ASN A 417 -4.38 -29.74 20.04
N VAL A 418 -5.03 -28.60 20.32
CA VAL A 418 -5.29 -28.14 21.70
C VAL A 418 -6.22 -29.10 22.44
N LEU A 419 -7.29 -29.58 21.77
CA LEU A 419 -8.18 -30.59 22.36
C LEU A 419 -7.44 -31.88 22.70
N LEU A 420 -6.62 -32.40 21.78
CA LEU A 420 -5.81 -33.61 22.02
C LEU A 420 -4.86 -33.43 23.21
N TYR A 421 -4.20 -32.27 23.31
CA TYR A 421 -3.30 -31.95 24.41
C TYR A 421 -4.02 -31.90 25.77
N GLU A 422 -5.16 -31.23 25.86
CA GLU A 422 -5.94 -31.19 27.11
C GLU A 422 -6.52 -32.58 27.44
N CYS A 423 -6.94 -33.39 26.46
CA CYS A 423 -7.32 -34.79 26.69
C CYS A 423 -6.17 -35.64 27.27
N GLU A 424 -4.95 -35.54 26.74
CA GLU A 424 -3.77 -36.25 27.29
C GLU A 424 -3.48 -35.83 28.74
N LYS A 425 -3.61 -34.53 29.04
CA LYS A 425 -3.39 -33.95 30.36
C LYS A 425 -4.46 -34.38 31.37
N VAL A 426 -5.74 -34.40 30.98
CA VAL A 426 -6.84 -34.94 31.79
C VAL A 426 -6.62 -36.44 32.04
N MET A 427 -6.21 -37.21 31.03
CA MET A 427 -5.88 -38.63 31.21
C MET A 427 -4.74 -38.85 32.21
N CYS A 428 -3.74 -37.96 32.26
CA CYS A 428 -2.71 -38.00 33.30
C CYS A 428 -3.29 -37.73 34.71
N GLN A 429 -4.17 -36.73 34.85
CA GLN A 429 -4.83 -36.41 36.13
C GLN A 429 -5.75 -37.55 36.60
N VAL A 430 -6.48 -38.20 35.69
CA VAL A 430 -7.34 -39.36 36.00
C VAL A 430 -6.51 -40.54 36.51
N VAL A 431 -5.30 -40.74 35.99
CA VAL A 431 -4.38 -41.79 36.47
C VAL A 431 -3.85 -41.46 37.86
N GLU A 432 -3.43 -40.21 38.11
CA GLU A 432 -3.00 -39.76 39.44
C GLU A 432 -4.14 -39.85 40.48
N PHE A 433 -5.37 -39.50 40.08
CA PHE A 433 -6.56 -39.67 40.92
C PHE A 433 -6.89 -41.15 41.19
N LYS A 434 -6.82 -42.02 40.18
CA LYS A 434 -7.02 -43.46 40.33
C LYS A 434 -6.04 -44.07 41.32
N ASP A 435 -4.76 -43.72 41.22
CA ASP A 435 -3.72 -44.23 42.11
C ASP A 435 -3.93 -43.73 43.55
N PHE A 436 -4.31 -42.46 43.74
CA PHE A 436 -4.71 -41.92 45.05
C PHE A 436 -5.92 -42.64 45.64
N VAL A 437 -6.98 -42.86 44.85
CA VAL A 437 -8.18 -43.59 45.30
C VAL A 437 -7.82 -45.02 45.69
N LYS A 438 -6.99 -45.72 44.90
CA LYS A 438 -6.52 -47.07 45.21
C LYS A 438 -5.78 -47.13 46.54
N GLU A 439 -4.86 -46.19 46.79
CA GLU A 439 -4.15 -46.09 48.08
C GLU A 439 -5.11 -45.91 49.26
N LYS A 440 -6.16 -45.09 49.12
CA LYS A 440 -7.15 -44.89 50.19
C LYS A 440 -8.07 -46.09 50.40
N PHE A 441 -8.44 -46.82 49.35
CA PHE A 441 -9.19 -48.07 49.49
C PHE A 441 -8.35 -49.17 50.14
N GLU A 442 -7.09 -49.35 49.73
CA GLU A 442 -6.18 -50.31 50.36
C GLU A 442 -5.96 -50.01 51.86
N ALA A 443 -5.83 -48.73 52.23
CA ALA A 443 -5.75 -48.31 53.63
C ALA A 443 -7.06 -48.55 54.42
N PHE A 444 -8.23 -48.44 53.77
CA PHE A 444 -9.53 -48.69 54.37
C PHE A 444 -9.80 -50.19 54.57
N GLU A 445 -9.48 -51.02 53.58
CA GLU A 445 -9.56 -52.49 53.67
C GLU A 445 -8.65 -53.03 54.78
N ALA A 446 -7.42 -52.50 54.89
CA ALA A 446 -6.48 -52.83 55.96
C ALA A 446 -7.02 -52.45 57.37
N PHE A 447 -7.80 -51.37 57.49
CA PHE A 447 -8.40 -50.95 58.76
C PHE A 447 -9.57 -51.85 59.18
N PHE A 448 -10.40 -52.31 58.24
CA PHE A 448 -11.56 -53.17 58.54
C PHE A 448 -11.25 -54.68 58.51
N GLY A 449 -10.04 -55.08 58.11
CA GLY A 449 -9.62 -56.50 58.10
C GLY A 449 -10.29 -57.34 57.01
N VAL A 450 -10.97 -56.72 56.05
CA VAL A 450 -11.64 -57.39 54.94
C VAL A 450 -10.61 -57.62 53.82
N TRP A 451 -9.94 -58.77 53.86
CA TRP A 451 -9.04 -59.19 52.80
C TRP A 451 -9.83 -59.74 51.60
N THR A 452 -10.04 -58.93 50.56
CA THR A 452 -10.45 -59.47 49.26
C THR A 452 -9.22 -60.05 48.55
N ASP A 453 -9.09 -61.38 48.58
CA ASP A 453 -8.01 -62.07 47.86
C ASP A 453 -8.27 -62.04 46.34
N ASN A 454 -7.80 -60.96 45.70
CA ASN A 454 -7.83 -60.81 44.25
C ASN A 454 -6.40 -60.71 43.69
N THR A 455 -5.66 -61.79 43.90
CA THR A 455 -4.31 -62.03 43.37
C THR A 455 -4.32 -62.23 41.84
N ARG A 456 -4.69 -61.20 41.07
CA ARG A 456 -4.45 -61.15 39.62
C ARG A 456 -4.15 -59.74 39.09
N THR A 457 -2.95 -59.62 38.50
CA THR A 457 -2.46 -58.49 37.69
C THR A 457 -2.30 -57.13 38.40
N SER A 458 -1.32 -57.04 39.31
CA SER A 458 -0.63 -55.76 39.57
C SER A 458 0.28 -55.39 38.39
N GLY A 459 -0.34 -55.01 37.28
CA GLY A 459 0.33 -54.30 36.20
C GLY A 459 0.47 -52.84 36.62
N SER A 460 1.63 -52.47 37.16
CA SER A 460 1.99 -51.06 37.35
C SER A 460 2.16 -50.40 35.98
N THR A 461 1.04 -49.98 35.38
CA THR A 461 1.04 -49.13 34.19
C THR A 461 1.47 -47.74 34.63
N LYS A 462 2.78 -47.57 34.86
CA LYS A 462 3.41 -46.26 34.82
C LYS A 462 3.09 -45.68 33.45
N VAL A 463 2.06 -44.83 33.38
CA VAL A 463 1.85 -43.97 32.23
C VAL A 463 3.14 -43.20 32.08
N ARG A 464 3.87 -43.53 31.01
CA ARG A 464 5.16 -42.93 30.73
C ARG A 464 4.90 -41.45 30.56
N LYS A 465 5.22 -40.65 31.58
CA LYS A 465 5.31 -39.19 31.50
C LYS A 465 6.38 -38.85 30.47
N LYS A 466 6.02 -38.98 29.18
CA LYS A 466 6.62 -38.22 28.12
C LYS A 466 6.29 -36.78 28.48
N ARG A 467 7.24 -36.11 29.15
CA ARG A 467 7.41 -34.69 28.90
C ARG A 467 7.62 -34.57 27.41
N HIS A 468 6.54 -34.23 26.71
CA HIS A 468 6.67 -33.58 25.43
C HIS A 468 7.17 -32.17 25.75
N ASP A 469 8.49 -32.03 25.87
CA ASP A 469 9.18 -30.78 25.56
C ASP A 469 9.01 -30.54 24.04
N LEU A 470 7.76 -30.26 23.63
CA LEU A 470 7.46 -29.72 22.31
C LEU A 470 7.68 -28.21 22.41
N ASP A 471 8.95 -27.81 22.28
CA ASP A 471 9.30 -26.49 21.78
C ASP A 471 8.83 -26.37 20.32
N LEU A 472 7.51 -26.25 20.13
CA LEU A 472 6.83 -25.99 18.85
C LEU A 472 7.17 -24.62 18.24
N TRP A 473 8.16 -23.91 18.81
CA TRP A 473 8.53 -22.53 18.49
C TRP A 473 10.00 -22.36 18.07
N THR A 474 10.79 -23.43 17.91
CA THR A 474 12.14 -23.33 17.31
C THR A 474 12.07 -23.55 15.80
N GLY A 475 11.63 -22.52 15.08
CA GLY A 475 11.47 -22.50 13.63
C GLY A 475 12.11 -21.30 12.94
N SER A 476 13.37 -20.97 13.24
CA SER A 476 14.33 -20.28 12.34
C SER A 476 15.62 -19.93 13.08
N ASP A 477 16.77 -20.24 12.47
CA ASP A 477 18.06 -19.72 12.92
C ASP A 477 18.13 -18.20 12.70
N SER A 478 18.18 -17.44 13.79
CA SER A 478 18.68 -16.06 13.80
C SER A 478 19.20 -15.72 15.21
N PRO A 479 20.23 -14.86 15.35
CA PRO A 479 20.82 -14.58 16.66
C PRO A 479 19.84 -13.82 17.56
N ARG A 480 19.79 -14.22 18.85
CA ARG A 480 18.90 -13.62 19.85
C ARG A 480 19.27 -12.16 20.13
N GLU A 481 18.44 -11.22 19.69
CA GLU A 481 18.21 -9.98 20.45
C GLU A 481 16.97 -10.16 21.35
N SER A 482 17.14 -9.87 22.63
CA SER A 482 16.13 -10.09 23.66
C SER A 482 15.14 -8.92 23.74
N VAL A 483 14.07 -8.95 22.94
CA VAL A 483 12.91 -8.07 23.11
C VAL A 483 11.75 -8.86 23.73
N GLN A 484 11.42 -8.55 24.98
CA GLN A 484 10.29 -9.17 25.69
C GLN A 484 8.95 -8.59 25.19
N GLY A 485 8.35 -9.22 24.18
CA GLY A 485 6.97 -8.98 23.78
C GLY A 485 5.95 -9.67 24.72
N PRO A 486 4.73 -9.12 24.87
CA PRO A 486 3.68 -9.73 25.70
C PRO A 486 3.13 -11.02 25.08
N ARG A 487 2.64 -11.95 25.93
CA ARG A 487 2.15 -13.27 25.47
C ARG A 487 0.80 -13.15 24.72
N PRO A 488 0.43 -14.08 23.83
CA PRO A 488 -0.78 -13.97 23.00
C PRO A 488 -2.09 -13.69 23.78
N GLY A 489 -2.26 -14.30 24.97
CA GLY A 489 -3.43 -14.05 25.83
C GLY A 489 -3.49 -12.63 26.41
N GLN A 490 -2.35 -11.97 26.62
CA GLN A 490 -2.31 -10.57 27.04
C GLN A 490 -2.66 -9.62 25.89
N PHE A 491 -2.42 -9.99 24.63
CA PHE A 491 -2.78 -9.15 23.48
C PHE A 491 -4.30 -8.98 23.36
N LEU A 492 -5.07 -10.06 23.52
CA LEU A 492 -6.53 -10.02 23.53
C LEU A 492 -7.10 -9.27 24.75
N GLN A 493 -6.57 -9.50 25.96
CA GLN A 493 -6.97 -8.73 27.14
C GLN A 493 -6.63 -7.24 27.03
N ASN A 494 -5.54 -6.88 26.34
CA ASN A 494 -5.16 -5.49 26.08
C ASN A 494 -6.03 -4.84 24.99
N LEU A 495 -6.50 -5.60 23.99
CA LEU A 495 -7.49 -5.12 23.02
C LEU A 495 -8.83 -4.77 23.69
N VAL A 496 -9.30 -5.62 24.61
CA VAL A 496 -10.55 -5.40 25.37
C VAL A 496 -10.40 -4.28 26.41
N ARG A 497 -9.19 -4.04 26.94
CA ARG A 497 -8.92 -3.01 27.97
C ARG A 497 -8.32 -1.70 27.45
N ALA A 498 -8.08 -1.56 26.15
CA ALA A 498 -7.51 -0.34 25.58
C ALA A 498 -8.51 0.84 25.73
N PRO A 499 -8.15 1.94 26.43
CA PRO A 499 -9.04 3.09 26.53
C PRO A 499 -9.15 3.80 25.18
N LEU A 500 -10.39 4.08 24.76
CA LEU A 500 -10.71 4.74 23.50
C LEU A 500 -9.94 6.08 23.34
N PRO A 501 -9.44 6.44 22.14
CA PRO A 501 -8.51 7.57 21.96
C PRO A 501 -9.03 8.95 22.38
N TRP A 502 -10.34 9.11 22.54
CA TRP A 502 -10.99 10.38 22.86
C TRP A 502 -11.07 10.70 24.37
N LYS A 503 -10.64 9.79 25.26
CA LYS A 503 -10.81 9.97 26.72
C LYS A 503 -9.65 10.71 27.42
N LYS A 504 -8.55 11.03 26.72
CA LYS A 504 -7.39 11.73 27.33
C LYS A 504 -7.60 13.23 27.62
N ASP A 505 -8.61 13.87 27.05
CA ASP A 505 -8.78 15.34 27.13
C ASP A 505 -9.69 15.82 28.28
N MET A 506 -10.32 14.93 29.05
CA MET A 506 -11.29 15.30 30.09
C MET A 506 -10.76 15.22 31.53
N ASP A 507 -9.84 14.31 31.84
CA ASP A 507 -9.39 14.07 33.23
C ASP A 507 -8.18 14.93 33.65
N GLY A 508 -7.65 15.78 32.74
CA GLY A 508 -6.53 16.70 33.01
C GLY A 508 -6.84 17.92 33.90
N ARG A 509 -8.05 18.02 34.48
CA ARG A 509 -8.46 19.15 35.34
C ARG A 509 -9.11 18.72 36.66
N ARG A 510 -8.43 17.90 37.48
CA ARG A 510 -8.71 17.76 38.93
C ARG A 510 -7.64 16.93 39.67
N SER A 511 -6.46 17.52 39.90
CA SER A 511 -5.62 17.21 41.07
C SER A 511 -4.43 18.19 41.13
N GLY A 512 -4.69 19.38 41.68
CA GLY A 512 -3.61 20.24 42.15
C GLY A 512 -3.27 19.87 43.59
N SER A 513 -1.98 20.00 43.95
CA SER A 513 -1.47 20.01 45.33
C SER A 513 -1.46 18.66 46.08
N ILE A 514 -0.27 18.10 46.29
CA ILE A 514 0.40 18.09 47.61
C ILE A 514 1.90 17.74 47.42
N VAL A 515 2.74 18.40 48.23
CA VAL A 515 4.21 18.35 48.20
C VAL A 515 4.73 17.20 49.07
N SER A 516 5.80 16.51 48.64
CA SER A 516 6.86 16.07 49.57
C SER A 516 8.17 15.69 48.85
N MET A 517 9.26 16.41 49.17
CA MET A 517 10.63 15.97 48.90
C MET A 517 11.06 14.89 49.90
N LYS A 518 11.75 13.83 49.46
CA LYS A 518 12.93 13.28 50.18
C LYS A 518 13.70 12.17 49.44
N SER A 519 15.00 12.44 49.25
CA SER A 519 16.14 11.55 49.58
C SER A 519 16.30 10.16 48.94
N MET A 520 17.28 10.06 48.02
CA MET A 520 18.26 8.97 47.80
C MET A 520 19.32 9.54 46.83
N LYS A 521 20.65 9.44 46.97
CA LYS A 521 21.55 8.68 47.87
C LYS A 521 21.25 7.18 47.91
N ASN A 522 21.71 6.40 46.94
CA ASN A 522 23.13 6.06 46.72
C ASN A 522 23.42 5.89 45.22
#